data_AF-A0A6B3QML5-F1
#
_entry.id   AF-A0A6B3QML5-F1
#
_cell.length_a   1.000
_cell.length_b   1.000
_cell.length_c   1.000
_cell.angle_alpha   90.00
_cell.angle_beta   90.00
_cell.angle_gamma   90.00
#
_symmetry.space_group_name_H-M   'P 1'
#
loop_
_entity.id
_entity.type
_entity.pdbx_description
1 polymer ?
#
loop_
_entity_poly.entity_id
_entity_poly.type
_entity_poly.pdbx_seq_one_letter_code
_entity_poly.pdbx_strand_id
1 'polypeptide(L)'
;MSDVDTPYELSEDEYRNRVGVLTDRLRDLQVRDLRSIRSAAERIVEHPSGTTHTAESAAELLGVAVDPRAVRPTQIRSQRVRGGRVLHLLRATVWTPLLLVDATNGRFVVGQTYLSDPKVSAGATTKVALAAPDSAGTIPSLVYRGTRQAVATALDENADFVRRENSWEADIRRNGILMPLLAGHVEYRFTDAPPRPAVGVVDGTSRTASAHRVLGLTESEIVAVTPEGQRKWLTRFLKGLNADVSALAITPEPDYERLFSSESAVNALTAEADLIVGWGWDAHAPGRPQGADPTYASTLNLALGAQNIEPKSFSAEAQGTLLAERAVNTLADYGMINPTELVYALGREDLTRVAETLGLSRHRDERCAWLIRLMTSPDSARRKVLNETLGAKAFSAKNRSRPTIELALRSFSGYDGPYLERARNAAVHALWADVGSDWDVVSRPDDESLAELEEKALAEVHDGSPGTHCHEVAARGVVPLLALGGLGVDRGSARYRGQPAVVIGRMMQNEWGIQQLMATVRASREDRPFPRLDPEGNELPDDAKANTPSYNNDWLRERVLKEDVTTPVTAAEEPEKVLFESVRSAWDAFEHFRELKDPPYDSLTDDKWRDAAKTAGRLSKNIDKYVREED
;
A
#
# COMPACT_ATOMS: atom_id res chain seq x y z
N MET A 1 -15.50 -32.60 6.51
CA MET A 1 -15.28 -33.97 7.01
C MET A 1 -14.00 -33.91 7.84
N SER A 2 -14.07 -33.40 9.08
CA SER A 2 -14.40 -34.11 10.33
C SER A 2 -13.33 -35.14 10.75
N ASP A 3 -12.13 -34.64 11.12
CA ASP A 3 -11.27 -35.28 12.12
C ASP A 3 -11.47 -34.51 13.45
N VAL A 4 -12.67 -34.64 13.99
CA VAL A 4 -13.06 -34.07 15.29
C VAL A 4 -12.93 -35.16 16.34
N ASP A 5 -12.06 -34.91 17.31
CA ASP A 5 -12.13 -35.35 18.71
C ASP A 5 -12.22 -36.85 19.00
N THR A 6 -11.10 -37.56 18.83
CA THR A 6 -10.79 -38.61 19.82
C THR A 6 -10.02 -37.91 20.95
N PRO A 7 -10.50 -37.90 22.21
CA PRO A 7 -9.70 -37.39 23.31
C PRO A 7 -8.40 -38.21 23.36
N TYR A 8 -7.27 -37.54 23.16
CA TYR A 8 -5.96 -38.15 23.34
C TYR A 8 -5.85 -38.47 24.83
N GLU A 9 -6.15 -39.71 25.21
CA GLU A 9 -5.94 -40.19 26.58
C GLU A 9 -4.43 -40.25 26.81
N LEU A 10 -3.91 -39.28 27.57
CA LEU A 10 -2.51 -39.26 27.97
C LEU A 10 -2.29 -40.36 28.99
N SER A 11 -1.08 -40.91 29.03
CA SER A 11 -0.71 -41.72 30.20
C SER A 11 -0.74 -40.87 31.47
N GLU A 12 -1.00 -41.47 32.63
CA GLU A 12 -1.01 -40.77 33.92
C GLU A 12 0.32 -40.05 34.20
N ASP A 13 1.43 -40.64 33.79
CA ASP A 13 2.77 -40.05 33.89
C ASP A 13 2.94 -38.83 32.97
N GLU A 14 2.43 -38.90 31.74
CA GLU A 14 2.45 -37.78 30.80
C GLU A 14 1.57 -36.63 31.28
N TYR A 15 0.38 -36.92 31.81
CA TYR A 15 -0.50 -35.94 32.44
C TYR A 15 0.22 -35.20 33.57
N ARG A 16 0.80 -35.95 34.53
CA ARG A 16 1.53 -35.37 35.66
C ARG A 16 2.72 -34.52 35.22
N ASN A 17 3.47 -34.99 34.23
CA ASN A 17 4.60 -34.25 33.67
C ASN A 17 4.13 -32.89 33.11
N ARG A 18 3.08 -32.89 32.29
CA ARG A 18 2.54 -31.66 31.69
C ARG A 18 2.01 -30.68 32.74
N VAL A 19 1.32 -31.17 33.77
CA VAL A 19 0.91 -30.33 34.92
C VAL A 19 2.14 -29.74 35.64
N GLY A 20 3.21 -30.52 35.81
CA GLY A 20 4.48 -30.05 36.37
C GLY A 20 5.10 -28.93 35.54
N VAL A 21 5.22 -29.12 34.22
CA VAL A 21 5.73 -28.11 33.29
C VAL A 21 4.90 -26.83 33.33
N LEU A 22 3.58 -26.92 33.41
CA LEU A 22 2.71 -25.75 33.54
C LEU A 22 2.91 -25.00 34.86
N THR A 23 3.04 -25.75 35.94
CA THR A 23 3.28 -25.18 37.28
C THR A 23 4.58 -24.38 37.28
N ASP A 24 5.64 -24.92 36.69
CA ASP A 24 6.93 -24.23 36.60
C ASP A 24 6.87 -23.01 35.70
N ARG A 25 6.22 -23.11 34.52
CA ARG A 25 6.03 -21.95 33.63
C ARG A 25 5.26 -20.82 34.31
N LEU A 26 4.19 -21.12 35.06
CA LEU A 26 3.40 -20.12 35.76
C LEU A 26 4.16 -19.47 36.94
N ARG A 27 5.09 -20.19 37.57
CA ARG A 27 5.89 -19.67 38.69
C ARG A 27 6.73 -18.45 38.28
N ASP A 28 7.26 -18.48 37.05
CA ASP A 28 8.13 -17.43 36.53
C ASP A 28 7.36 -16.22 35.97
N LEU A 29 6.04 -16.36 35.81
CA LEU A 29 5.14 -15.34 35.27
C LEU A 29 4.60 -14.41 36.36
N GLN A 30 5.14 -13.18 36.42
CA GLN A 30 4.72 -12.17 37.39
C GLN A 30 4.38 -10.83 36.73
N VAL A 31 3.22 -10.27 37.03
CA VAL A 31 2.89 -8.89 36.64
C VAL A 31 3.68 -7.93 37.53
N ARG A 32 4.77 -7.38 36.99
CA ARG A 32 5.64 -6.45 37.72
C ARG A 32 4.95 -5.14 38.05
N ASP A 33 5.42 -4.46 39.09
CA ASP A 33 4.91 -3.16 39.51
C ASP A 33 5.40 -2.01 38.61
N LEU A 34 4.71 -0.87 38.68
CA LEU A 34 5.04 0.32 37.88
C LEU A 34 6.42 0.89 38.21
N ARG A 35 6.92 0.72 39.44
CA ARG A 35 8.25 1.19 39.85
C ARG A 35 9.35 0.46 39.10
N SER A 36 9.23 -0.87 38.95
CA SER A 36 10.20 -1.67 38.20
C SER A 36 10.25 -1.27 36.72
N ILE A 37 9.10 -0.93 36.14
CA ILE A 37 8.98 -0.49 34.75
C ILE A 37 9.65 0.86 34.56
N ARG A 38 9.33 1.85 35.41
CA ARG A 38 9.92 3.19 35.36
C ARG A 38 11.44 3.15 35.48
N SER A 39 11.96 2.38 36.44
CA SER A 39 13.40 2.21 36.60
C SER A 39 14.07 1.57 35.37
N ALA A 40 13.39 0.64 34.69
CA ALA A 40 13.90 0.07 33.44
C ALA A 40 13.88 1.09 32.28
N ALA A 41 12.81 1.89 32.19
CA ALA A 41 12.66 2.92 31.18
C ALA A 41 13.72 4.02 31.31
N GLU A 42 13.99 4.48 32.54
CA GLU A 42 15.06 5.43 32.86
C GLU A 42 16.41 4.91 32.35
N ARG A 43 16.76 3.64 32.65
CA ARG A 43 18.01 3.04 32.17
C ARG A 43 18.13 3.00 30.64
N ILE A 44 17.03 2.78 29.92
CA ILE A 44 17.03 2.79 28.44
C ILE A 44 17.30 4.21 27.93
N VAL A 45 16.62 5.21 28.49
CA VAL A 45 16.69 6.60 28.01
C VAL A 45 18.02 7.26 28.36
N GLU A 46 18.62 6.92 29.49
CA GLU A 46 19.93 7.46 29.91
C GLU A 46 21.11 6.94 29.07
N HIS A 47 20.92 5.84 28.34
CA HIS A 47 21.97 5.28 27.51
C HIS A 47 21.97 5.92 26.11
N PRO A 48 23.14 6.28 25.54
CA PRO A 48 23.25 6.79 24.17
C PRO A 48 23.10 5.64 23.15
N SER A 49 21.96 4.94 23.14
CA SER A 49 21.67 3.75 22.34
C SER A 49 20.77 4.00 21.13
N GLY A 50 20.62 5.26 20.70
CA GLY A 50 19.72 5.62 19.59
C GLY A 50 18.24 5.59 19.94
N THR A 51 17.90 5.51 21.24
CA THR A 51 16.52 5.67 21.70
C THR A 51 16.07 7.12 21.53
N THR A 52 14.82 7.30 21.15
CA THR A 52 14.16 8.62 20.97
C THR A 52 12.98 8.79 21.93
N HIS A 53 12.74 7.79 22.80
CA HIS A 53 11.72 7.86 23.82
C HIS A 53 12.07 8.81 24.97
N THR A 54 11.03 9.41 25.54
CA THR A 54 11.06 9.94 26.92
C THR A 54 10.98 8.78 27.92
N ALA A 55 11.38 9.02 29.18
CA ALA A 55 11.23 8.01 30.24
C ALA A 55 9.77 7.54 30.41
N GLU A 56 8.81 8.42 30.19
CA GLU A 56 7.37 8.12 30.22
C GLU A 56 6.96 7.18 29.08
N SER A 57 7.23 7.54 27.83
CA SER A 57 6.88 6.70 26.67
C SER A 57 7.66 5.37 26.63
N ALA A 58 8.89 5.35 27.13
CA ALA A 58 9.64 4.10 27.34
C ALA A 58 9.01 3.23 28.43
N ALA A 59 8.44 3.83 29.49
CA ALA A 59 7.73 3.08 30.53
C ALA A 59 6.40 2.50 30.01
N GLU A 60 5.70 3.20 29.12
CA GLU A 60 4.52 2.69 28.43
C GLU A 60 4.88 1.48 27.55
N LEU A 61 5.93 1.61 26.73
CA LEU A 61 6.43 0.53 25.88
C LEU A 61 6.87 -0.69 26.69
N LEU A 62 7.67 -0.50 27.76
CA LEU A 62 8.11 -1.59 28.64
C LEU A 62 7.00 -2.10 29.55
N GLY A 63 5.86 -1.40 29.63
CA GLY A 63 4.71 -1.81 30.42
C GLY A 63 4.16 -3.17 30.01
N VAL A 64 4.38 -3.57 28.76
CA VAL A 64 3.95 -4.87 28.20
C VAL A 64 4.95 -6.00 28.45
N ALA A 65 6.18 -5.70 28.87
CA ALA A 65 7.20 -6.72 29.11
C ALA A 65 6.87 -7.59 30.34
N VAL A 66 7.14 -8.89 30.23
CA VAL A 66 7.00 -9.85 31.34
C VAL A 66 8.02 -9.55 32.44
N ASP A 67 9.28 -9.34 32.07
CA ASP A 67 10.33 -8.90 32.98
C ASP A 67 11.06 -7.65 32.47
N PRO A 68 10.55 -6.44 32.77
CA PRO A 68 11.21 -5.18 32.43
C PRO A 68 12.61 -5.03 33.04
N ARG A 69 12.95 -5.76 34.10
CA ARG A 69 14.28 -5.64 34.74
C ARG A 69 15.36 -6.37 33.98
N ALA A 70 15.00 -7.41 33.22
CA ALA A 70 15.91 -8.15 32.37
C ALA A 70 16.38 -7.35 31.13
N VAL A 71 15.63 -6.32 30.78
CA VAL A 71 15.91 -5.43 29.65
C VAL A 71 17.14 -4.56 29.91
N ARG A 72 18.10 -4.60 28.97
CA ARG A 72 19.35 -3.82 29.04
C ARG A 72 19.54 -2.99 27.77
N PRO A 73 20.03 -1.74 27.87
CA PRO A 73 20.28 -0.89 26.71
C PRO A 73 21.28 -1.50 25.71
N THR A 74 22.23 -2.31 26.20
CA THR A 74 23.22 -3.01 25.36
C THR A 74 22.61 -4.07 24.42
N GLN A 75 21.34 -4.43 24.62
CA GLN A 75 20.60 -5.36 23.74
C GLN A 75 19.92 -4.64 22.58
N ILE A 76 19.96 -3.29 22.54
CA ILE A 76 19.37 -2.52 21.46
C ILE A 76 20.20 -2.74 20.19
N ARG A 77 19.53 -3.25 19.15
CA ARG A 77 20.12 -3.53 17.84
C ARG A 77 19.59 -2.56 16.81
N SER A 78 20.45 -2.15 15.88
CA SER A 78 20.08 -1.33 14.73
C SER A 78 19.72 -2.22 13.55
N GLN A 79 18.55 -2.00 12.96
CA GLN A 79 18.10 -2.64 11.74
C GLN A 79 18.00 -1.62 10.61
N ARG A 80 18.79 -1.80 9.56
CA ARG A 80 18.71 -0.97 8.34
C ARG A 80 17.38 -1.20 7.62
N VAL A 81 16.83 -0.13 7.10
CA VAL A 81 15.60 -0.05 6.32
C VAL A 81 15.91 0.63 4.98
N ARG A 82 15.12 0.34 3.94
CA ARG A 82 15.25 0.99 2.62
C ARG A 82 15.18 2.52 2.76
N GLY A 83 15.74 3.21 1.77
CA GLY A 83 15.82 4.68 1.80
C GLY A 83 16.82 5.20 2.83
N GLY A 84 17.86 4.42 3.19
CA GLY A 84 18.89 4.87 4.12
C GLY A 84 18.37 5.16 5.54
N ARG A 85 17.36 4.42 6.01
CA ARG A 85 16.77 4.59 7.35
C ARG A 85 17.17 3.46 8.29
N VAL A 86 16.93 3.64 9.58
CA VAL A 86 17.23 2.65 10.62
C VAL A 86 16.10 2.59 11.65
N LEU A 87 15.84 1.38 12.15
CA LEU A 87 15.04 1.12 13.35
C LEU A 87 15.96 0.62 14.47
N HIS A 88 15.75 1.10 15.69
CA HIS A 88 16.40 0.60 16.90
C HIS A 88 15.42 -0.32 17.63
N LEU A 89 15.82 -1.58 17.81
CA LEU A 89 14.96 -2.65 18.29
C LEU A 89 15.52 -3.25 19.58
N LEU A 90 14.62 -3.55 20.51
CA LEU A 90 14.93 -4.20 21.78
C LEU A 90 14.09 -5.46 21.91
N ARG A 91 14.73 -6.62 22.03
CA ARG A 91 14.01 -7.88 22.19
C ARG A 91 13.60 -8.11 23.65
N ALA A 92 12.33 -8.48 23.87
CA ALA A 92 11.80 -8.84 25.18
C ALA A 92 10.63 -9.83 25.05
N THR A 93 10.41 -10.63 26.09
CA THR A 93 9.16 -11.38 26.27
C THR A 93 8.07 -10.43 26.75
N VAL A 94 6.91 -10.45 26.07
CA VAL A 94 5.79 -9.53 26.32
C VAL A 94 4.50 -10.27 26.60
N TRP A 95 3.62 -9.62 27.36
CA TRP A 95 2.24 -10.06 27.58
C TRP A 95 1.39 -9.75 26.36
N THR A 96 0.93 -10.78 25.66
CA THR A 96 0.07 -10.60 24.49
C THR A 96 -1.21 -9.82 24.80
N PRO A 97 -1.90 -9.96 25.96
CA PRO A 97 -3.14 -9.21 26.23
C PRO A 97 -2.94 -7.71 26.44
N LEU A 98 -1.69 -7.26 26.55
CA LEU A 98 -1.34 -5.84 26.68
C LEU A 98 -0.95 -5.22 25.33
N LEU A 99 -0.98 -6.01 24.27
CA LEU A 99 -0.73 -5.56 22.90
C LEU A 99 -2.07 -5.30 22.20
N LEU A 100 -2.05 -4.42 21.21
CA LEU A 100 -3.15 -4.23 20.26
C LEU A 100 -2.68 -4.58 18.86
N VAL A 101 -3.58 -5.10 18.04
CA VAL A 101 -3.30 -5.27 16.61
C VAL A 101 -3.18 -3.91 15.90
N ASP A 102 -2.57 -3.89 14.71
CA ASP A 102 -2.55 -2.70 13.85
C ASP A 102 -3.99 -2.30 13.44
N ALA A 103 -4.36 -1.04 13.72
CA ALA A 103 -5.67 -0.46 13.41
C ALA A 103 -5.86 -0.15 11.91
N THR A 104 -4.79 -0.14 11.11
CA THR A 104 -4.84 0.21 9.68
C THR A 104 -4.30 -0.89 8.77
N ASN A 105 -4.22 -2.13 9.27
CA ASN A 105 -3.53 -3.25 8.64
C ASN A 105 -3.60 -3.21 7.10
N GLY A 106 -2.45 -3.04 6.47
CA GLY A 106 -2.30 -2.89 5.02
C GLY A 106 -2.93 -4.00 4.18
N ARG A 107 -3.20 -5.18 4.75
CA ARG A 107 -3.87 -6.29 4.07
C ARG A 107 -5.39 -6.13 4.00
N PHE A 108 -5.99 -5.48 4.99
CA PHE A 108 -7.44 -5.26 5.07
C PHE A 108 -7.92 -4.06 4.25
N VAL A 109 -6.99 -3.30 3.67
CA VAL A 109 -7.27 -2.20 2.75
C VAL A 109 -8.21 -2.62 1.61
N VAL A 110 -8.14 -3.89 1.18
CA VAL A 110 -9.08 -4.48 0.22
C VAL A 110 -10.46 -4.62 0.85
N GLY A 111 -11.38 -3.76 0.44
CA GLY A 111 -12.76 -3.74 0.96
C GLY A 111 -13.05 -2.62 1.97
N GLN A 112 -12.08 -1.73 2.21
CA GLN A 112 -12.35 -0.46 2.89
C GLN A 112 -13.02 0.55 1.95
N THR A 113 -13.89 1.37 2.54
CA THR A 113 -14.46 2.55 1.91
C THR A 113 -13.70 3.80 2.35
N TYR A 114 -13.50 4.76 1.46
CA TYR A 114 -12.66 5.93 1.67
C TYR A 114 -13.51 7.19 1.64
N LEU A 115 -13.22 8.13 2.57
CA LEU A 115 -13.93 9.41 2.66
C LEU A 115 -13.59 10.38 1.52
N SER A 116 -12.60 10.05 0.67
CA SER A 116 -12.42 10.74 -0.60
C SER A 116 -13.53 10.47 -1.63
N ASP A 117 -14.34 9.42 -1.45
CA ASP A 117 -15.53 9.22 -2.26
C ASP A 117 -16.68 10.06 -1.69
N PRO A 118 -17.24 11.03 -2.44
CA PRO A 118 -18.34 11.87 -1.97
C PRO A 118 -19.65 11.12 -1.67
N LYS A 119 -19.78 9.84 -2.09
CA LYS A 119 -20.91 8.97 -1.70
C LYS A 119 -20.78 8.42 -0.28
N VAL A 120 -19.55 8.36 0.25
CA VAL A 120 -19.28 7.76 1.55
C VAL A 120 -19.31 8.87 2.58
N SER A 121 -20.34 8.87 3.43
CA SER A 121 -20.39 9.78 4.58
C SER A 121 -19.71 9.15 5.79
N ALA A 122 -19.09 10.00 6.62
CA ALA A 122 -18.36 9.59 7.84
C ALA A 122 -19.20 8.83 8.88
N GLY A 123 -20.55 8.82 8.73
CA GLY A 123 -21.46 8.19 9.68
C GLY A 123 -22.17 6.92 9.18
N ALA A 124 -21.96 6.48 7.94
CA ALA A 124 -22.87 5.51 7.30
C ALA A 124 -22.35 4.07 7.13
N THR A 125 -21.06 3.78 7.33
CA THR A 125 -20.54 2.41 7.11
C THR A 125 -19.59 1.96 8.22
N THR A 126 -19.59 0.65 8.52
CA THR A 126 -18.67 0.05 9.50
C THR A 126 -17.25 -0.15 8.96
N LYS A 127 -17.05 0.02 7.63
CA LYS A 127 -15.79 -0.27 6.92
C LYS A 127 -15.08 0.98 6.39
N VAL A 128 -15.25 2.13 7.04
CA VAL A 128 -14.51 3.34 6.65
C VAL A 128 -13.04 3.17 7.00
N ALA A 129 -12.15 3.42 6.05
CA ALA A 129 -10.71 3.46 6.29
C ALA A 129 -10.40 4.49 7.38
N LEU A 130 -9.71 4.06 8.44
CA LEU A 130 -9.22 4.99 9.45
C LEU A 130 -8.20 5.94 8.82
N ALA A 131 -8.18 7.20 9.28
CA ALA A 131 -7.14 8.17 8.94
C ALA A 131 -5.74 7.52 9.06
N ALA A 132 -4.83 7.88 8.15
CA ALA A 132 -3.46 7.39 8.25
C ALA A 132 -2.85 7.86 9.57
N PRO A 133 -2.08 7.01 10.28
CA PRO A 133 -1.49 7.43 11.53
C PRO A 133 -0.46 8.53 11.31
N ASP A 134 -0.54 9.59 12.12
CA ASP A 134 0.53 10.60 12.20
C ASP A 134 1.73 10.03 12.97
N SER A 135 2.89 10.70 12.86
CA SER A 135 4.01 10.48 13.78
C SER A 135 4.04 11.54 14.87
N ALA A 136 4.28 11.13 16.11
CA ALA A 136 4.45 12.05 17.24
C ALA A 136 5.84 12.70 17.24
N GLY A 137 6.24 13.36 16.14
CA GLY A 137 7.45 14.18 15.98
C GLY A 137 8.75 13.54 16.48
N THR A 138 9.00 13.65 17.79
CA THR A 138 10.20 13.19 18.48
C THR A 138 10.06 11.82 19.18
N ILE A 139 8.85 11.28 19.31
CA ILE A 139 8.57 9.99 19.97
C ILE A 139 8.22 8.94 18.89
N PRO A 140 8.73 7.69 18.98
CA PRO A 140 8.46 6.64 17.99
C PRO A 140 7.04 6.10 18.19
N SER A 141 6.05 6.93 17.86
CA SER A 141 4.64 6.65 18.08
C SER A 141 3.84 6.88 16.81
N LEU A 142 3.00 5.90 16.48
CA LEU A 142 1.90 6.07 15.53
C LEU A 142 0.73 6.72 16.27
N VAL A 143 0.13 7.77 15.71
CA VAL A 143 -1.00 8.46 16.31
C VAL A 143 -2.23 8.24 15.44
N TYR A 144 -3.17 7.45 15.93
CA TYR A 144 -4.44 7.16 15.27
C TYR A 144 -5.52 8.12 15.77
N ARG A 145 -6.32 8.67 14.85
CA ARG A 145 -7.40 9.61 15.17
C ARG A 145 -8.75 9.05 14.73
N GLY A 146 -9.79 9.29 15.51
CA GLY A 146 -11.17 8.87 15.21
C GLY A 146 -12.06 8.90 16.44
N THR A 147 -13.33 8.53 16.30
CA THR A 147 -14.15 8.24 17.49
C THR A 147 -13.68 6.94 18.14
N ARG A 148 -13.94 6.76 19.44
CA ARG A 148 -13.64 5.50 20.12
C ARG A 148 -14.29 4.31 19.40
N GLN A 149 -15.52 4.47 18.94
CA GLN A 149 -16.24 3.42 18.20
C GLN A 149 -15.54 3.08 16.88
N ALA A 150 -15.16 4.08 16.07
CA ALA A 150 -14.49 3.84 14.79
C ALA A 150 -13.16 3.11 14.96
N VAL A 151 -12.36 3.49 15.96
CA VAL A 151 -11.09 2.82 16.27
C VAL A 151 -11.33 1.38 16.73
N ALA A 152 -12.28 1.14 17.64
CA ALA A 152 -12.60 -0.19 18.13
C ALA A 152 -13.11 -1.11 16.99
N THR A 153 -13.98 -0.61 16.13
CA THR A 153 -14.47 -1.33 14.95
C THR A 153 -13.33 -1.66 13.99
N ALA A 154 -12.45 -0.70 13.68
CA ALA A 154 -11.31 -0.95 12.79
C ALA A 154 -10.35 -2.03 13.33
N LEU A 155 -10.11 -2.03 14.65
CA LEU A 155 -9.28 -3.05 15.30
C LEU A 155 -9.92 -4.44 15.23
N ASP A 156 -11.20 -4.56 15.59
CA ASP A 156 -11.93 -5.84 15.54
C ASP A 156 -12.04 -6.36 14.10
N GLU A 157 -12.36 -5.51 13.12
CA GLU A 157 -12.44 -5.91 11.71
C GLU A 157 -11.07 -6.38 11.18
N ASN A 158 -9.98 -5.71 11.54
CA ASN A 158 -8.63 -6.13 11.19
C ASN A 158 -8.28 -7.48 11.82
N ALA A 159 -8.59 -7.67 13.12
CA ALA A 159 -8.36 -8.93 13.82
C ALA A 159 -9.15 -10.08 13.18
N ASP A 160 -10.41 -9.86 12.86
CA ASP A 160 -11.26 -10.84 12.19
C ASP A 160 -10.77 -11.17 10.78
N PHE A 161 -10.36 -10.16 10.01
CA PHE A 161 -9.78 -10.36 8.69
C PHE A 161 -8.53 -11.24 8.76
N VAL A 162 -7.54 -10.89 9.59
CA VAL A 162 -6.29 -11.66 9.65
C VAL A 162 -6.48 -13.06 10.21
N ARG A 163 -7.47 -13.28 11.08
CA ARG A 163 -7.80 -14.63 11.57
C ARG A 163 -8.45 -15.47 10.48
N ARG A 164 -9.33 -14.90 9.65
CA ARG A 164 -9.92 -15.62 8.51
C ARG A 164 -8.87 -16.01 7.47
N GLU A 165 -7.99 -15.08 7.12
CA GLU A 165 -6.97 -15.30 6.09
C GLU A 165 -5.75 -16.11 6.57
N ASN A 166 -5.45 -16.04 7.87
CA ASN A 166 -4.19 -16.56 8.42
C ASN A 166 -4.29 -16.87 9.92
N SER A 167 -5.20 -17.77 10.31
CA SER A 167 -5.35 -18.18 11.72
C SER A 167 -4.14 -18.95 12.23
N TRP A 168 -3.68 -18.60 13.43
CA TRP A 168 -2.66 -19.32 14.20
C TRP A 168 -3.24 -19.97 15.46
N GLU A 169 -4.56 -20.01 15.61
CA GLU A 169 -5.19 -20.45 16.86
C GLU A 169 -4.79 -21.88 17.25
N ALA A 170 -4.76 -22.82 16.30
CA ALA A 170 -4.37 -24.20 16.55
C ALA A 170 -2.89 -24.33 16.95
N ASP A 171 -1.99 -23.60 16.28
CA ASP A 171 -0.56 -23.63 16.56
C ASP A 171 -0.24 -22.97 17.90
N ILE A 172 -0.88 -21.84 18.20
CA ILE A 172 -0.70 -21.12 19.46
C ILE A 172 -1.21 -21.98 20.62
N ARG A 173 -2.37 -22.66 20.48
CA ARG A 173 -2.87 -23.56 21.53
C ARG A 173 -1.85 -24.64 21.89
N ARG A 174 -1.13 -25.20 20.91
CA ARG A 174 -0.18 -26.30 21.12
C ARG A 174 1.22 -25.83 21.53
N ASN A 175 1.75 -24.82 20.85
CA ASN A 175 3.17 -24.48 20.85
C ASN A 175 3.46 -23.04 21.34
N GLY A 176 2.42 -22.22 21.49
CA GLY A 176 2.56 -20.78 21.71
C GLY A 176 3.02 -20.01 20.48
N ILE A 177 3.42 -18.76 20.68
CA ILE A 177 3.86 -17.87 19.60
C ILE A 177 5.36 -18.07 19.36
N LEU A 178 5.70 -18.84 18.32
CA LEU A 178 7.08 -19.24 18.03
C LEU A 178 7.91 -18.19 17.30
N MET A 179 7.27 -17.28 16.57
CA MET A 179 7.94 -16.23 15.82
C MET A 179 7.84 -14.89 16.58
N PRO A 180 8.92 -14.12 16.71
CA PRO A 180 8.88 -12.82 17.35
C PRO A 180 7.92 -11.85 16.67
N LEU A 181 7.21 -11.05 17.47
CA LEU A 181 6.39 -9.94 17.01
C LEU A 181 7.27 -8.69 16.79
N LEU A 182 6.81 -7.73 15.99
CA LEU A 182 7.36 -6.38 15.96
C LEU A 182 6.30 -5.44 16.54
N ALA A 183 6.64 -4.72 17.61
CA ALA A 183 5.70 -3.86 18.30
C ALA A 183 6.32 -2.51 18.65
N GLY A 184 5.49 -1.47 18.69
CA GLY A 184 5.92 -0.11 18.98
C GLY A 184 4.83 0.69 19.67
N HIS A 185 5.20 1.90 20.08
CA HIS A 185 4.24 2.78 20.74
C HIS A 185 3.16 3.25 19.76
N VAL A 186 1.91 3.29 20.24
CA VAL A 186 0.78 3.85 19.51
C VAL A 186 -0.04 4.73 20.45
N GLU A 187 -0.63 5.78 19.92
CA GLU A 187 -1.52 6.68 20.65
C GLU A 187 -2.85 6.77 19.89
N TYR A 188 -3.96 6.47 20.57
CA TYR A 188 -5.30 6.69 20.02
C TYR A 188 -5.85 8.01 20.56
N ARG A 189 -5.97 9.00 19.69
CA ARG A 189 -6.56 10.30 19.99
C ARG A 189 -8.03 10.29 19.61
N PHE A 190 -8.89 10.05 20.59
CA PHE A 190 -10.32 10.02 20.37
C PHE A 190 -10.89 11.43 20.25
N THR A 191 -11.87 11.61 19.37
CA THR A 191 -12.63 12.87 19.27
C THR A 191 -13.69 13.00 20.36
N ASP A 192 -14.07 11.88 20.98
CA ASP A 192 -15.15 11.73 21.95
C ASP A 192 -14.69 11.17 23.32
N ALA A 193 -13.38 10.98 23.52
CA ALA A 193 -12.81 10.45 24.76
C ALA A 193 -11.36 10.93 24.99
N PRO A 194 -10.79 10.77 26.21
CA PRO A 194 -9.39 11.09 26.46
C PRO A 194 -8.42 10.24 25.60
N PRO A 195 -7.27 10.80 25.16
CA PRO A 195 -6.25 10.03 24.45
C PRO A 195 -5.80 8.78 25.22
N ARG A 196 -5.40 7.76 24.47
CA ARG A 196 -5.01 6.46 25.01
C ARG A 196 -3.67 6.00 24.42
N PRO A 197 -2.58 6.01 25.20
CA PRO A 197 -1.35 5.34 24.82
C PRO A 197 -1.51 3.81 24.91
N ALA A 198 -0.84 3.09 24.03
CA ALA A 198 -0.79 1.64 24.01
C ALA A 198 0.46 1.14 23.27
N VAL A 199 0.63 -0.18 23.21
CA VAL A 199 1.64 -0.81 22.36
C VAL A 199 0.92 -1.57 21.25
N GLY A 200 1.16 -1.14 20.01
CA GLY A 200 0.60 -1.72 18.80
C GLY A 200 1.58 -2.68 18.15
N VAL A 201 1.07 -3.82 17.69
CA VAL A 201 1.81 -4.80 16.89
C VAL A 201 1.77 -4.35 15.44
N VAL A 202 2.95 -4.05 14.88
CA VAL A 202 3.12 -3.60 13.49
C VAL A 202 3.49 -4.77 12.56
N ASP A 203 4.11 -5.83 13.09
CA ASP A 203 4.18 -7.14 12.44
C ASP A 203 3.82 -8.27 13.42
N GLY A 204 3.03 -9.24 12.94
CA GLY A 204 2.48 -10.31 13.76
C GLY A 204 1.04 -10.11 14.22
N THR A 205 0.29 -9.24 13.53
CA THR A 205 -1.14 -8.99 13.77
C THR A 205 -1.96 -10.28 13.81
N SER A 206 -1.74 -11.22 12.89
CA SER A 206 -2.49 -12.50 12.88
C SER A 206 -2.19 -13.38 14.10
N ARG A 207 -0.93 -13.42 14.54
CA ARG A 207 -0.52 -14.18 15.73
C ARG A 207 -1.12 -13.57 16.99
N THR A 208 -1.12 -12.24 17.08
CA THR A 208 -1.67 -11.48 18.21
C THR A 208 -3.19 -11.65 18.28
N ALA A 209 -3.91 -11.44 17.17
CA ALA A 209 -5.36 -11.64 17.09
C ALA A 209 -5.76 -13.08 17.43
N SER A 210 -5.03 -14.09 16.93
CA SER A 210 -5.27 -15.49 17.28
C SER A 210 -5.02 -15.76 18.78
N ALA A 211 -3.99 -15.16 19.38
CA ALA A 211 -3.75 -15.27 20.82
C ALA A 211 -4.87 -14.64 21.65
N HIS A 212 -5.35 -13.45 21.27
CA HIS A 212 -6.51 -12.82 21.90
C HIS A 212 -7.73 -13.71 21.82
N ARG A 213 -8.00 -14.32 20.66
CA ARG A 213 -9.10 -15.26 20.50
C ARG A 213 -8.97 -16.49 21.40
N VAL A 214 -7.78 -17.06 21.53
CA VAL A 214 -7.52 -18.19 22.46
C VAL A 214 -7.79 -17.79 23.91
N LEU A 215 -7.48 -16.54 24.27
CA LEU A 215 -7.71 -15.98 25.61
C LEU A 215 -9.14 -15.43 25.81
N GLY A 216 -10.00 -15.49 24.78
CA GLY A 216 -11.37 -14.99 24.84
C GLY A 216 -11.48 -13.46 24.91
N LEU A 217 -10.53 -12.74 24.31
CA LEU A 217 -10.48 -11.28 24.26
C LEU A 217 -10.82 -10.76 22.85
N THR A 218 -11.46 -9.59 22.78
CA THR A 218 -11.58 -8.78 21.56
C THR A 218 -10.69 -7.54 21.62
N GLU A 219 -10.39 -6.94 20.46
CA GLU A 219 -9.57 -5.73 20.43
C GLU A 219 -10.33 -4.54 21.02
N SER A 220 -11.64 -4.48 20.78
CA SER A 220 -12.54 -3.50 21.39
C SER A 220 -12.53 -3.55 22.93
N GLU A 221 -12.48 -4.74 23.53
CA GLU A 221 -12.34 -4.91 24.98
C GLU A 221 -10.99 -4.39 25.47
N ILE A 222 -9.90 -4.77 24.78
CA ILE A 222 -8.54 -4.37 25.14
C ILE A 222 -8.42 -2.84 25.05
N VAL A 223 -8.89 -2.21 23.96
CA VAL A 223 -8.83 -0.76 23.71
C VAL A 223 -9.83 0.06 24.54
N ALA A 224 -10.79 -0.57 25.21
CA ALA A 224 -11.68 0.11 26.15
C ALA A 224 -11.08 0.26 27.56
N VAL A 225 -10.19 -0.66 27.98
CA VAL A 225 -9.69 -0.73 29.37
C VAL A 225 -8.36 -0.01 29.54
N THR A 226 -8.20 0.85 30.55
CA THR A 226 -6.93 1.57 30.79
C THR A 226 -5.76 0.61 31.05
N PRO A 227 -4.49 1.03 30.86
CA PRO A 227 -3.33 0.19 31.15
C PRO A 227 -3.35 -0.42 32.56
N GLU A 228 -3.75 0.32 33.59
CA GLU A 228 -3.91 -0.20 34.95
C GLU A 228 -5.01 -1.26 35.04
N GLY A 229 -6.13 -1.03 34.35
CA GLY A 229 -7.23 -1.98 34.26
C GLY A 229 -6.80 -3.29 33.59
N GLN A 230 -6.02 -3.21 32.52
CA GLN A 230 -5.47 -4.37 31.82
C GLN A 230 -4.51 -5.16 32.73
N ARG A 231 -3.62 -4.49 33.48
CA ARG A 231 -2.76 -5.17 34.47
C ARG A 231 -3.56 -5.83 35.59
N LYS A 232 -4.62 -5.18 36.08
CA LYS A 232 -5.52 -5.76 37.09
C LYS A 232 -6.26 -6.99 36.55
N TRP A 233 -6.69 -6.94 35.29
CA TRP A 233 -7.27 -8.09 34.60
C TRP A 233 -6.25 -9.22 34.51
N LEU A 234 -5.04 -8.95 34.01
CA LEU A 234 -3.97 -9.95 33.86
C LEU A 234 -3.59 -10.60 35.19
N THR A 235 -3.50 -9.81 36.26
CA THR A 235 -3.23 -10.32 37.61
C THR A 235 -4.34 -11.26 38.09
N ARG A 236 -5.61 -10.94 37.82
CA ARG A 236 -6.74 -11.82 38.16
C ARG A 236 -6.74 -13.08 37.30
N PHE A 237 -6.45 -12.95 36.01
CA PHE A 237 -6.35 -14.06 35.07
C PHE A 237 -5.27 -15.06 35.49
N LEU A 238 -4.05 -14.59 35.78
CA LEU A 238 -2.95 -15.44 36.26
C LEU A 238 -3.26 -16.10 37.61
N LYS A 239 -3.99 -15.43 38.50
CA LYS A 239 -4.43 -16.05 39.77
C LYS A 239 -5.43 -17.18 39.53
N GLY A 240 -6.40 -16.98 38.63
CA GLY A 240 -7.33 -18.03 38.22
C GLY A 240 -6.60 -19.22 37.60
N LEU A 241 -5.72 -18.94 36.65
CA LEU A 241 -4.92 -19.97 35.96
C LEU A 241 -4.00 -20.75 36.91
N ASN A 242 -3.38 -20.08 37.89
CA ASN A 242 -2.61 -20.76 38.94
C ASN A 242 -3.49 -21.65 39.84
N ALA A 243 -4.69 -21.19 40.17
CA ALA A 243 -5.64 -22.01 40.94
C ALA A 243 -6.11 -23.22 40.13
N ASP A 244 -6.33 -23.05 38.82
CA ASP A 244 -6.69 -24.13 37.90
C ASP A 244 -5.59 -25.19 37.82
N VAL A 245 -4.35 -24.79 37.58
CA VAL A 245 -3.20 -25.70 37.51
C VAL A 245 -2.91 -26.36 38.87
N SER A 246 -3.06 -25.63 39.97
CA SER A 246 -2.91 -26.21 41.31
C SER A 246 -3.97 -27.27 41.60
N ALA A 247 -5.20 -27.07 41.11
CA ALA A 247 -6.26 -28.07 41.23
C ALA A 247 -5.94 -29.33 40.41
N LEU A 248 -5.43 -29.19 39.17
CA LEU A 248 -4.99 -30.33 38.34
C LEU A 248 -3.93 -31.20 39.03
N ALA A 249 -3.06 -30.60 39.85
CA ALA A 249 -2.01 -31.33 40.56
C ALA A 249 -2.53 -32.19 41.73
N ILE A 250 -3.73 -31.92 42.24
CA ILE A 250 -4.30 -32.61 43.42
C ILE A 250 -5.54 -33.45 43.10
N THR A 251 -6.11 -33.34 41.90
CA THR A 251 -7.29 -34.12 41.49
C THR A 251 -6.91 -35.61 41.34
N PRO A 252 -7.71 -36.55 41.90
CA PRO A 252 -7.42 -37.99 41.80
C PRO A 252 -7.52 -38.56 40.39
N GLU A 253 -8.44 -38.02 39.57
CA GLU A 253 -8.68 -38.43 38.19
C GLU A 253 -8.17 -37.36 37.21
N PRO A 254 -7.54 -37.74 36.07
CA PRO A 254 -7.07 -36.77 35.08
C PRO A 254 -8.20 -35.93 34.47
N ASP A 255 -8.13 -34.61 34.66
CA ASP A 255 -9.00 -33.63 34.00
C ASP A 255 -8.29 -33.08 32.74
N TYR A 256 -8.47 -33.76 31.61
CA TYR A 256 -7.81 -33.43 30.34
C TYR A 256 -8.30 -32.11 29.73
N GLU A 257 -9.59 -31.80 29.84
CA GLU A 257 -10.17 -30.58 29.28
C GLU A 257 -9.58 -29.34 29.97
N ARG A 258 -9.51 -29.37 31.31
CA ARG A 258 -8.91 -28.28 32.08
C ARG A 258 -7.40 -28.20 31.91
N LEU A 259 -6.71 -29.34 31.72
CA LEU A 259 -5.29 -29.34 31.35
C LEU A 259 -5.06 -28.62 30.01
N PHE A 260 -5.73 -29.07 28.94
CA PHE A 260 -5.52 -28.52 27.59
C PHE A 260 -5.95 -27.05 27.47
N SER A 261 -7.02 -26.65 28.17
CA SER A 261 -7.43 -25.25 28.24
C SER A 261 -6.41 -24.38 28.99
N SER A 262 -5.85 -24.88 30.10
CA SER A 262 -4.79 -24.18 30.85
C SER A 262 -3.52 -24.03 30.02
N GLU A 263 -3.09 -25.08 29.32
CA GLU A 263 -1.94 -25.02 28.41
C GLU A 263 -2.15 -24.04 27.27
N SER A 264 -3.33 -24.09 26.64
CA SER A 264 -3.71 -23.15 25.59
C SER A 264 -3.62 -21.71 26.06
N ALA A 265 -4.11 -21.42 27.27
CA ALA A 265 -4.02 -20.10 27.87
C ALA A 265 -2.58 -19.68 28.14
N VAL A 266 -1.76 -20.54 28.78
CA VAL A 266 -0.33 -20.24 29.03
C VAL A 266 0.44 -20.00 27.74
N ASN A 267 0.17 -20.79 26.70
CA ASN A 267 0.82 -20.66 25.40
C ASN A 267 0.44 -19.36 24.66
N ALA A 268 -0.79 -18.88 24.86
CA ALA A 268 -1.25 -17.63 24.26
C ALA A 268 -0.83 -16.38 25.06
N LEU A 269 -0.48 -16.50 26.36
CA LEU A 269 -0.24 -15.37 27.26
C LEU A 269 1.00 -14.53 26.94
N THR A 270 2.03 -15.15 26.37
CA THR A 270 3.34 -14.49 26.16
C THR A 270 3.88 -14.71 24.76
N ALA A 271 4.58 -13.71 24.24
CA ALA A 271 5.33 -13.80 22.99
C ALA A 271 6.70 -13.16 23.13
N GLU A 272 7.66 -13.59 22.31
CA GLU A 272 8.85 -12.77 22.04
C GLU A 272 8.46 -11.60 21.15
N ALA A 273 8.97 -10.40 21.42
CA ALA A 273 8.75 -9.22 20.59
C ALA A 273 10.03 -8.39 20.46
N ASP A 274 10.25 -7.86 19.26
CA ASP A 274 11.11 -6.70 19.03
C ASP A 274 10.31 -5.44 19.30
N LEU A 275 10.63 -4.76 20.40
CA LEU A 275 10.09 -3.47 20.75
C LEU A 275 10.88 -2.38 20.02
N ILE A 276 10.18 -1.50 19.31
CA ILE A 276 10.80 -0.39 18.60
C ILE A 276 11.06 0.75 19.59
N VAL A 277 12.33 1.03 19.85
CA VAL A 277 12.78 2.04 20.82
C VAL A 277 13.35 3.30 20.15
N GLY A 278 13.51 3.28 18.83
CA GLY A 278 13.96 4.45 18.07
C GLY A 278 13.95 4.25 16.57
N TRP A 279 14.11 5.34 15.84
CA TRP A 279 14.19 5.38 14.38
C TRP A 279 15.02 6.58 13.94
N GLY A 280 15.44 6.57 12.68
CA GLY A 280 16.11 7.72 12.09
C GLY A 280 16.70 7.43 10.73
N TRP A 281 17.56 8.34 10.29
CA TRP A 281 18.44 8.10 9.15
C TRP A 281 19.62 7.22 9.57
N ASP A 282 20.03 6.33 8.68
CA ASP A 282 21.32 5.66 8.79
C ASP A 282 22.42 6.74 8.69
N ALA A 283 23.35 6.73 9.65
CA ALA A 283 24.48 7.65 9.70
C ALA A 283 25.36 7.61 8.43
N HIS A 284 25.25 6.54 7.64
CA HIS A 284 25.97 6.35 6.38
C HIS A 284 25.09 6.50 5.12
N ALA A 285 23.86 7.00 5.24
CA ALA A 285 22.97 7.18 4.09
C ALA A 285 23.48 8.28 3.13
N PRO A 286 23.79 7.98 1.87
CA PRO A 286 24.18 9.01 0.91
C PRO A 286 22.96 9.85 0.49
N GLY A 287 23.14 11.18 0.42
CA GLY A 287 22.19 12.08 -0.23
C GLY A 287 20.99 12.54 0.62
N ARG A 288 21.14 12.62 1.95
CA ARG A 288 20.13 13.26 2.84
C ARG A 288 19.86 14.70 2.35
N PRO A 289 18.63 15.05 1.94
CA PRO A 289 18.29 16.43 1.67
C PRO A 289 18.44 17.27 2.94
N GLN A 290 18.99 18.47 2.82
CA GLN A 290 19.07 19.42 3.93
C GLN A 290 17.64 19.71 4.44
N GLY A 291 17.36 19.40 5.70
CA GLY A 291 16.04 19.59 6.32
C GLY A 291 15.06 18.41 6.21
N ALA A 292 15.45 17.26 5.65
CA ALA A 292 14.62 16.06 5.65
C ALA A 292 14.73 15.29 6.99
N ASP A 293 13.59 15.07 7.64
CA ASP A 293 13.46 14.29 8.87
C ASP A 293 12.50 13.11 8.63
N PRO A 294 12.96 11.86 8.82
CA PRO A 294 12.14 10.71 8.51
C PRO A 294 11.08 10.58 9.60
N THR A 295 9.81 10.43 9.22
CA THR A 295 8.78 10.17 10.20
C THR A 295 8.82 8.71 10.67
N TYR A 296 8.29 8.46 11.87
CA TYR A 296 8.22 7.11 12.43
C TYR A 296 7.32 6.22 11.57
N ALA A 297 6.15 6.74 11.18
CA ALA A 297 5.17 6.06 10.34
C ALA A 297 5.74 5.64 8.98
N SER A 298 6.45 6.53 8.30
CA SER A 298 7.05 6.21 7.01
C SER A 298 8.20 5.22 7.12
N THR A 299 9.02 5.32 8.18
CA THR A 299 10.11 4.36 8.44
C THR A 299 9.55 2.95 8.71
N LEU A 300 8.45 2.86 9.47
CA LEU A 300 7.71 1.62 9.67
C LEU A 300 7.16 1.07 8.35
N ASN A 301 6.48 1.89 7.56
CA ASN A 301 5.94 1.46 6.25
C ASN A 301 7.03 0.91 5.31
N LEU A 302 8.24 1.50 5.34
CA LEU A 302 9.39 1.00 4.58
C LEU A 302 9.92 -0.33 5.14
N ALA A 303 9.98 -0.47 6.47
CA ALA A 303 10.43 -1.69 7.14
C ALA A 303 9.46 -2.86 6.88
N LEU A 304 8.17 -2.64 7.09
CA LEU A 304 7.11 -3.63 6.87
C LEU A 304 6.97 -3.99 5.39
N GLY A 305 7.07 -3.02 4.49
CA GLY A 305 7.07 -3.28 3.05
C GLY A 305 8.24 -4.16 2.59
N ALA A 306 9.38 -4.12 3.27
CA ALA A 306 10.50 -5.01 2.98
C ALA A 306 10.35 -6.40 3.64
N GLN A 307 9.78 -6.47 4.85
CA GLN A 307 9.67 -7.71 5.63
C GLN A 307 8.44 -8.56 5.28
N ASN A 308 7.33 -7.94 4.88
CA ASN A 308 6.03 -8.62 4.81
C ASN A 308 5.55 -8.95 3.38
N ILE A 309 6.23 -8.46 2.33
CA ILE A 309 5.85 -8.75 0.94
C ILE A 309 6.26 -10.18 0.52
N GLU A 310 7.32 -10.74 1.11
CA GLU A 310 7.93 -11.99 0.64
C GLU A 310 7.52 -13.28 1.38
N PRO A 311 7.09 -13.30 2.67
CA PRO A 311 6.72 -14.56 3.33
C PRO A 311 5.28 -15.05 3.06
N LYS A 312 4.32 -14.15 2.78
CA LYS A 312 2.91 -14.47 2.47
C LYS A 312 2.33 -13.42 1.55
N SER A 313 1.91 -13.79 0.34
CA SER A 313 1.50 -12.82 -0.68
C SER A 313 0.29 -12.01 -0.22
N PHE A 314 0.50 -10.73 0.05
CA PHE A 314 -0.54 -9.72 -0.06
C PHE A 314 -1.32 -9.94 -1.37
N SER A 315 -2.63 -9.68 -1.36
CA SER A 315 -3.35 -9.56 -2.62
C SER A 315 -2.67 -8.47 -3.45
N ALA A 316 -2.72 -8.63 -4.77
CA ALA A 316 -2.05 -7.71 -5.67
C ALA A 316 -2.55 -6.26 -5.44
N GLU A 317 -3.83 -6.08 -5.13
CA GLU A 317 -4.45 -4.81 -4.71
C GLU A 317 -3.83 -4.24 -3.44
N ALA A 318 -3.72 -5.03 -2.37
CA ALA A 318 -3.13 -4.57 -1.12
C ALA A 318 -1.66 -4.15 -1.30
N GLN A 319 -0.90 -4.87 -2.14
CA GLN A 319 0.46 -4.47 -2.51
C GLN A 319 0.48 -3.12 -3.22
N GLY A 320 -0.40 -2.93 -4.22
CA GLY A 320 -0.51 -1.69 -4.98
C GLY A 320 -0.80 -0.50 -4.07
N THR A 321 -1.76 -0.66 -3.16
CA THR A 321 -2.11 0.36 -2.18
C THR A 321 -0.94 0.68 -1.25
N LEU A 322 -0.32 -0.32 -0.62
CA LEU A 322 0.79 -0.08 0.31
C LEU A 322 1.97 0.59 -0.36
N LEU A 323 2.31 0.19 -1.59
CA LEU A 323 3.36 0.84 -2.37
C LEU A 323 3.00 2.29 -2.69
N ALA A 324 1.74 2.58 -2.98
CA ALA A 324 1.29 3.93 -3.27
C ALA A 324 1.33 4.85 -2.04
N GLU A 325 0.80 4.41 -0.90
CA GLU A 325 0.86 5.17 0.34
C GLU A 325 2.30 5.38 0.80
N ARG A 326 3.16 4.35 0.65
CA ARG A 326 4.59 4.46 0.92
C ARG A 326 5.26 5.51 0.03
N ALA A 327 4.90 5.59 -1.26
CA ALA A 327 5.44 6.59 -2.18
C ALA A 327 5.11 8.02 -1.74
N VAL A 328 3.84 8.28 -1.41
CA VAL A 328 3.37 9.60 -0.99
C VAL A 328 3.92 9.98 0.39
N ASN A 329 3.94 9.06 1.36
CA ASN A 329 4.55 9.31 2.67
C ASN A 329 6.05 9.64 2.55
N THR A 330 6.77 8.93 1.66
CA THR A 330 8.18 9.24 1.42
C THR A 330 8.36 10.62 0.80
N LEU A 331 7.50 11.04 -0.14
CA LEU A 331 7.53 12.40 -0.67
C LEU A 331 7.34 13.45 0.43
N ALA A 332 6.43 13.20 1.38
CA ALA A 332 6.21 14.09 2.52
C ALA A 332 7.43 14.16 3.45
N ASP A 333 8.08 13.03 3.76
CA ASP A 333 9.30 13.01 4.59
C ASP A 333 10.45 13.80 3.96
N TYR A 334 10.52 13.83 2.63
CA TYR A 334 11.52 14.59 1.88
C TYR A 334 11.11 16.06 1.70
N GLY A 335 10.00 16.50 2.28
CA GLY A 335 9.48 17.87 2.16
C GLY A 335 9.00 18.23 0.74
N MET A 336 8.77 17.24 -0.11
CA MET A 336 8.36 17.45 -1.51
C MET A 336 6.87 17.70 -1.67
N ILE A 337 6.10 17.32 -0.65
CA ILE A 337 4.69 17.65 -0.44
C ILE A 337 4.47 18.04 1.03
N ASN A 338 3.52 18.93 1.28
CA ASN A 338 3.14 19.39 2.61
C ASN A 338 2.09 18.45 3.26
N PRO A 339 1.77 18.64 4.57
CA PRO A 339 0.79 17.79 5.26
C PRO A 339 -0.62 17.80 4.63
N THR A 340 -1.07 18.93 4.08
CA THR A 340 -2.36 19.05 3.41
C THR A 340 -2.38 18.25 2.11
N GLU A 341 -1.31 18.32 1.32
CA GLU A 341 -1.13 17.50 0.11
C GLU A 341 -1.06 16.00 0.44
N LEU A 342 -0.43 15.62 1.56
CA LEU A 342 -0.39 14.23 2.02
C LEU A 342 -1.81 13.71 2.35
N VAL A 343 -2.61 14.48 3.08
CA VAL A 343 -4.01 14.10 3.39
C VAL A 343 -4.83 13.97 2.10
N TYR A 344 -4.69 14.93 1.17
CA TYR A 344 -5.37 14.91 -0.12
C TYR A 344 -5.00 13.67 -0.95
N ALA A 345 -3.71 13.35 -1.00
CA ALA A 345 -3.18 12.21 -1.70
C ALA A 345 -3.70 10.88 -1.14
N LEU A 346 -3.70 10.73 0.19
CA LEU A 346 -4.16 9.51 0.85
C LEU A 346 -5.68 9.35 0.76
N GLY A 347 -6.48 10.41 0.86
CA GLY A 347 -7.94 10.31 0.68
C GLY A 347 -8.66 9.43 1.72
N ARG A 348 -8.04 9.20 2.89
CA ARG A 348 -8.65 8.45 4.00
C ARG A 348 -9.62 9.31 4.82
N GLU A 349 -9.53 10.63 4.69
CA GLU A 349 -10.32 11.63 5.41
C GLU A 349 -11.22 12.42 4.45
N ASP A 350 -12.18 13.18 4.99
CA ASP A 350 -12.99 14.10 4.19
C ASP A 350 -12.09 15.18 3.58
N LEU A 351 -12.08 15.22 2.25
CA LEU A 351 -11.20 16.09 1.48
C LEU A 351 -11.78 17.49 1.23
N THR A 352 -12.99 17.78 1.67
CA THR A 352 -13.69 19.04 1.42
C THR A 352 -12.84 20.28 1.74
N ARG A 353 -12.37 20.40 2.99
CA ARG A 353 -11.55 21.55 3.44
C ARG A 353 -10.12 21.48 2.90
N VAL A 354 -9.63 20.26 2.67
CA VAL A 354 -8.27 19.99 2.19
C VAL A 354 -8.13 20.48 0.74
N ALA A 355 -9.10 20.16 -0.11
CA ALA A 355 -9.17 20.61 -1.49
C ALA A 355 -9.20 22.14 -1.57
N GLU A 356 -10.07 22.79 -0.79
CA GLU A 356 -10.16 24.26 -0.72
C GLU A 356 -8.83 24.91 -0.33
N THR A 357 -8.13 24.34 0.65
CA THR A 357 -6.82 24.84 1.10
C THR A 357 -5.75 24.73 0.00
N LEU A 358 -5.84 23.70 -0.85
CA LEU A 358 -4.95 23.50 -1.99
C LEU A 358 -5.38 24.29 -3.23
N GLY A 359 -6.50 25.02 -3.18
CA GLY A 359 -7.05 25.71 -4.35
C GLY A 359 -7.61 24.76 -5.41
N LEU A 360 -8.06 23.57 -5.00
CA LEU A 360 -8.67 22.54 -5.85
C LEU A 360 -10.17 22.43 -5.55
N SER A 361 -10.93 21.96 -6.52
CA SER A 361 -12.33 21.55 -6.39
C SER A 361 -12.47 20.19 -5.68
N ARG A 362 -13.72 19.86 -5.31
CA ARG A 362 -14.09 18.61 -4.65
C ARG A 362 -14.37 17.48 -5.65
N HIS A 363 -14.22 17.72 -6.95
CA HIS A 363 -14.58 16.77 -7.99
C HIS A 363 -13.56 15.63 -8.07
N ARG A 364 -14.05 14.42 -8.33
CA ARG A 364 -13.23 13.19 -8.33
C ARG A 364 -12.16 13.20 -9.42
N ASP A 365 -12.52 13.69 -10.60
CA ASP A 365 -11.62 13.76 -11.76
C ASP A 365 -10.40 14.63 -11.48
N GLU A 366 -10.57 15.72 -10.73
CA GLU A 366 -9.48 16.61 -10.39
C GLU A 366 -8.48 15.96 -9.44
N ARG A 367 -8.98 15.25 -8.42
CA ARG A 367 -8.11 14.46 -7.55
C ARG A 367 -7.36 13.38 -8.32
N CYS A 368 -8.03 12.73 -9.29
CA CYS A 368 -7.39 11.72 -10.14
C CYS A 368 -6.25 12.34 -10.96
N ALA A 369 -6.49 13.48 -11.61
CA ALA A 369 -5.47 14.19 -12.37
C ALA A 369 -4.30 14.65 -11.48
N TRP A 370 -4.61 15.18 -10.29
CA TRP A 370 -3.60 15.63 -9.32
C TRP A 370 -2.70 14.47 -8.85
N LEU A 371 -3.28 13.30 -8.56
CA LEU A 371 -2.52 12.12 -8.18
C LEU A 371 -1.65 11.59 -9.31
N ILE A 372 -2.16 11.58 -10.55
CA ILE A 372 -1.37 11.22 -11.72
C ILE A 372 -0.19 12.18 -11.84
N ARG A 373 -0.44 13.49 -11.81
CA ARG A 373 0.61 14.52 -11.89
C ARG A 373 1.66 14.38 -10.79
N LEU A 374 1.24 14.15 -9.54
CA LEU A 374 2.14 13.93 -8.41
C LEU A 374 3.07 12.73 -8.67
N MET A 375 2.49 11.61 -9.08
CA MET A 375 3.19 10.33 -9.22
C MET A 375 3.99 10.21 -10.53
N THR A 376 3.70 11.04 -11.53
CA THR A 376 4.41 11.10 -12.83
C THR A 376 5.21 12.39 -13.03
N SER A 377 5.35 13.21 -11.99
CA SER A 377 5.96 14.54 -12.01
C SER A 377 7.25 14.60 -12.85
N PRO A 378 7.48 15.69 -13.62
CA PRO A 378 8.68 15.89 -14.42
C PRO A 378 9.90 16.29 -13.61
N ASP A 379 9.68 16.75 -12.38
CA ASP A 379 10.71 17.13 -11.44
C ASP A 379 11.66 15.95 -11.16
N SER A 380 12.95 16.16 -11.43
CA SER A 380 13.97 15.12 -11.33
C SER A 380 14.22 14.65 -9.89
N ALA A 381 14.05 15.52 -8.89
CA ALA A 381 14.22 15.19 -7.48
C ALA A 381 13.05 14.33 -6.99
N ARG A 382 11.80 14.73 -7.29
CA ARG A 382 10.60 13.94 -7.00
C ARG A 382 10.65 12.58 -7.69
N ARG A 383 11.00 12.54 -8.98
CA ARG A 383 11.17 11.28 -9.74
C ARG A 383 12.17 10.34 -9.08
N LYS A 384 13.31 10.87 -8.60
CA LYS A 384 14.34 10.07 -7.93
C LYS A 384 13.81 9.41 -6.67
N VAL A 385 13.17 10.17 -5.77
CA VAL A 385 12.57 9.65 -4.53
C VAL A 385 11.49 8.61 -4.84
N LEU A 386 10.63 8.91 -5.80
CA LEU A 386 9.57 8.02 -6.24
C LEU A 386 10.13 6.74 -6.90
N ASN A 387 11.22 6.81 -7.67
CA ASN A 387 11.87 5.64 -8.27
C ASN A 387 12.50 4.74 -7.20
N GLU A 388 13.23 5.33 -6.25
CA GLU A 388 13.83 4.61 -5.12
C GLU A 388 12.77 3.93 -4.26
N THR A 389 11.66 4.63 -3.99
CA THR A 389 10.58 4.11 -3.16
C THR A 389 9.85 2.93 -3.81
N LEU A 390 9.61 3.02 -5.13
CA LEU A 390 8.99 1.95 -5.92
C LEU A 390 9.98 0.85 -6.37
N GLY A 391 11.28 0.99 -6.06
CA GLY A 391 12.31 0.01 -6.47
C GLY A 391 12.60 0.01 -7.98
N ALA A 392 12.38 1.12 -8.68
CA ALA A 392 12.64 1.28 -10.10
C ALA A 392 13.97 2.02 -10.36
N LYS A 393 14.73 1.61 -11.38
CA LYS A 393 15.98 2.30 -11.77
C LYS A 393 15.73 3.61 -12.54
N ALA A 394 14.63 3.69 -13.28
CA ALA A 394 14.26 4.82 -14.11
C ALA A 394 12.73 5.01 -14.13
N PHE A 395 12.29 6.16 -14.62
CA PHE A 395 10.86 6.43 -14.81
C PHE A 395 10.25 5.45 -15.82
N SER A 396 9.07 4.91 -15.50
CA SER A 396 8.27 4.08 -16.39
C SER A 396 6.80 4.27 -16.04
N ALA A 397 5.98 4.68 -17.02
CA ALA A 397 4.54 4.86 -16.83
C ALA A 397 3.87 3.58 -16.33
N LYS A 398 4.26 2.41 -16.86
CA LYS A 398 3.80 1.09 -16.41
C LYS A 398 4.06 0.86 -14.92
N ASN A 399 5.28 1.17 -14.44
CA ASN A 399 5.64 1.00 -13.03
C ASN A 399 4.91 1.99 -12.10
N ARG A 400 4.50 3.16 -12.63
CA ARG A 400 3.69 4.14 -11.91
C ARG A 400 2.20 3.82 -11.92
N SER A 401 1.71 3.16 -12.97
CA SER A 401 0.29 3.04 -13.27
C SER A 401 -0.52 2.45 -12.13
N ARG A 402 -0.08 1.30 -11.63
CA ARG A 402 -0.76 0.61 -10.53
C ARG A 402 -0.84 1.45 -9.25
N PRO A 403 0.26 1.89 -8.62
CA PRO A 403 0.17 2.64 -7.36
C PRO A 403 -0.58 3.97 -7.51
N THR A 404 -0.41 4.68 -8.64
CA THR A 404 -1.12 5.93 -8.90
C THR A 404 -2.63 5.73 -8.96
N ILE A 405 -3.08 4.74 -9.74
CA ILE A 405 -4.51 4.54 -9.96
C ILE A 405 -5.18 3.94 -8.72
N GLU A 406 -4.50 3.12 -7.92
CA GLU A 406 -5.04 2.65 -6.64
C GLU A 406 -5.36 3.81 -5.69
N LEU A 407 -4.53 4.86 -5.61
CA LEU A 407 -4.85 6.06 -4.83
C LEU A 407 -6.05 6.82 -5.39
N ALA A 408 -6.16 6.88 -6.72
CA ALA A 408 -7.22 7.61 -7.40
C ALA A 408 -8.57 6.89 -7.31
N LEU A 409 -8.60 5.55 -7.38
CA LEU A 409 -9.80 4.73 -7.24
C LEU A 409 -10.47 4.88 -5.87
N ARG A 410 -9.79 5.42 -4.84
CA ARG A 410 -10.40 5.76 -3.55
C ARG A 410 -11.54 6.75 -3.67
N SER A 411 -11.51 7.62 -4.69
CA SER A 411 -12.60 8.55 -5.01
C SER A 411 -13.87 7.85 -5.52
N PHE A 412 -13.81 6.54 -5.78
CA PHE A 412 -14.90 5.69 -6.29
C PHE A 412 -15.19 4.50 -5.36
N SER A 413 -14.66 4.50 -4.14
CA SER A 413 -14.70 3.35 -3.22
C SER A 413 -16.11 2.94 -2.76
N GLY A 414 -17.13 3.79 -2.95
CA GLY A 414 -18.54 3.48 -2.72
C GLY A 414 -19.23 2.75 -3.88
N TYR A 415 -18.52 2.47 -4.98
CA TYR A 415 -19.05 1.72 -6.13
C TYR A 415 -19.01 0.22 -5.85
N ASP A 416 -19.78 -0.55 -6.64
CA ASP A 416 -19.89 -2.00 -6.51
C ASP A 416 -18.51 -2.69 -6.67
N GLY A 417 -18.24 -3.66 -5.78
CA GLY A 417 -16.93 -4.30 -5.64
C GLY A 417 -16.38 -4.92 -6.94
N PRO A 418 -17.18 -5.67 -7.73
CA PRO A 418 -16.75 -6.23 -9.00
C PRO A 418 -16.41 -5.18 -10.08
N TYR A 419 -16.98 -3.97 -10.02
CA TYR A 419 -16.61 -2.88 -10.94
C TYR A 419 -15.20 -2.37 -10.62
N LEU A 420 -14.93 -2.10 -9.33
CA LEU A 420 -13.62 -1.64 -8.88
C LEU A 420 -12.53 -2.70 -9.09
N GLU A 421 -12.84 -3.98 -8.89
CA GLU A 421 -11.88 -5.06 -9.17
C GLU A 421 -11.47 -5.10 -10.65
N ARG A 422 -12.41 -4.90 -11.57
CA ARG A 422 -12.09 -4.79 -13.01
C ARG A 422 -11.25 -3.56 -13.32
N ALA A 423 -11.59 -2.41 -12.72
CA ALA A 423 -10.82 -1.18 -12.87
C ALA A 423 -9.36 -1.37 -12.40
N ARG A 424 -9.13 -2.03 -11.25
CA ARG A 424 -7.79 -2.36 -10.73
C ARG A 424 -7.00 -3.26 -11.66
N ASN A 425 -7.64 -4.25 -12.26
CA ASN A 425 -6.98 -5.14 -13.22
C ASN A 425 -6.53 -4.37 -14.48
N ALA A 426 -7.33 -3.41 -14.96
CA ALA A 426 -6.99 -2.56 -16.10
C ALA A 426 -5.93 -1.48 -15.74
N ALA A 427 -5.94 -1.01 -14.49
CA ALA A 427 -5.06 0.03 -13.97
C ALA A 427 -3.56 -0.29 -14.08
N VAL A 428 -3.16 -1.55 -14.23
CA VAL A 428 -1.75 -1.94 -14.37
C VAL A 428 -1.07 -1.30 -15.60
N HIS A 429 -1.85 -1.01 -16.65
CA HIS A 429 -1.35 -0.51 -17.92
C HIS A 429 -2.16 0.68 -18.44
N ALA A 430 -2.66 1.55 -17.57
CA ALA A 430 -3.55 2.64 -17.96
C ALA A 430 -2.84 3.98 -18.09
N LEU A 431 -1.68 4.20 -17.46
CA LEU A 431 -0.89 5.40 -17.75
C LEU A 431 -0.18 5.29 -19.11
N TRP A 432 -0.35 6.32 -19.92
CA TRP A 432 0.21 6.41 -21.27
C TRP A 432 1.70 6.80 -21.26
N ALA A 433 2.37 6.66 -22.41
CA ALA A 433 3.84 6.65 -22.48
C ALA A 433 4.49 7.98 -22.04
N ASP A 434 3.92 9.09 -22.47
CA ASP A 434 4.37 10.46 -22.24
C ASP A 434 3.65 11.16 -21.09
N VAL A 435 2.95 10.44 -20.21
CA VAL A 435 2.29 10.98 -19.00
C VAL A 435 3.22 11.80 -18.08
N GLY A 436 4.54 11.61 -18.20
CA GLY A 436 5.55 12.37 -17.48
C GLY A 436 6.00 13.66 -18.17
N SER A 437 5.33 14.08 -19.25
CA SER A 437 5.54 15.36 -19.95
C SER A 437 5.17 16.56 -19.08
N ASP A 438 5.39 17.77 -19.60
CA ASP A 438 5.09 18.99 -18.88
C ASP A 438 3.63 19.43 -19.11
N TRP A 439 2.80 19.18 -18.11
CA TRP A 439 1.40 19.56 -18.03
C TRP A 439 1.05 19.78 -16.56
N ASP A 440 -0.03 20.49 -16.24
CA ASP A 440 -0.40 20.69 -14.83
C ASP A 440 -1.90 20.56 -14.61
N VAL A 441 -2.31 20.52 -13.34
CA VAL A 441 -3.72 20.43 -12.96
C VAL A 441 -4.22 21.81 -12.57
N VAL A 442 -5.21 22.32 -13.31
CA VAL A 442 -5.84 23.62 -13.06
C VAL A 442 -7.21 23.40 -12.44
N SER A 443 -7.59 24.13 -11.39
CA SER A 443 -8.91 23.98 -10.77
C SER A 443 -10.05 24.21 -11.78
N ARG A 444 -10.92 23.19 -11.98
CA ARG A 444 -12.11 23.25 -12.87
C ARG A 444 -13.41 22.98 -12.09
N PRO A 445 -13.93 23.94 -11.30
CA PRO A 445 -15.05 23.69 -10.37
C PRO A 445 -16.42 23.59 -11.05
N ASP A 446 -16.58 24.16 -12.24
CA ASP A 446 -17.86 24.30 -12.96
C ASP A 446 -17.78 23.76 -14.41
N ASP A 447 -18.93 23.69 -15.08
CA ASP A 447 -19.02 23.16 -16.45
C ASP A 447 -18.42 24.11 -17.50
N GLU A 448 -18.42 25.42 -17.23
CA GLU A 448 -17.82 26.43 -18.12
C GLU A 448 -16.30 26.24 -18.20
N SER A 449 -15.65 26.06 -17.05
CA SER A 449 -14.21 25.79 -17.00
C SER A 449 -13.84 24.42 -17.59
N LEU A 450 -14.73 23.42 -17.54
CA LEU A 450 -14.54 22.16 -18.28
C LEU A 450 -14.71 22.34 -19.80
N ALA A 451 -15.68 23.14 -20.24
CA ALA A 451 -15.86 23.44 -21.65
C ALA A 451 -14.64 24.19 -22.22
N GLU A 452 -14.07 25.12 -21.46
CA GLU A 452 -12.81 25.79 -21.84
C GLU A 452 -11.64 24.80 -21.97
N LEU A 453 -11.54 23.82 -21.06
CA LEU A 453 -10.52 22.77 -21.15
C LEU A 453 -10.71 21.90 -22.41
N GLU A 454 -11.95 21.53 -22.72
CA GLU A 454 -12.29 20.76 -23.92
C GLU A 454 -11.94 21.54 -25.19
N GLU A 455 -12.33 22.80 -25.30
CA GLU A 455 -12.03 23.67 -26.44
C GLU A 455 -10.52 23.77 -26.69
N LYS A 456 -9.73 23.98 -25.63
CA LYS A 456 -8.26 24.07 -25.74
C LYS A 456 -7.62 22.73 -26.11
N ALA A 457 -8.11 21.62 -25.58
CA ALA A 457 -7.63 20.30 -25.96
C ALA A 457 -7.95 19.98 -27.43
N LEU A 458 -9.15 20.34 -27.90
CA LEU A 458 -9.52 20.17 -29.31
C LEU A 458 -8.65 21.03 -30.24
N ALA A 459 -8.36 22.27 -29.85
CA ALA A 459 -7.42 23.12 -30.59
C ALA A 459 -6.02 22.50 -30.71
N GLU A 460 -5.48 21.91 -29.63
CA GLU A 460 -4.20 21.20 -29.65
C GLU A 460 -4.22 19.99 -30.62
N VAL A 461 -5.32 19.22 -30.64
CA VAL A 461 -5.50 18.12 -31.59
C VAL A 461 -5.53 18.63 -33.03
N HIS A 462 -6.24 19.73 -33.29
CA HIS A 462 -6.34 20.33 -34.63
C HIS A 462 -4.99 20.90 -35.11
N ASP A 463 -4.16 21.38 -34.20
CA ASP A 463 -2.78 21.83 -34.46
C ASP A 463 -1.79 20.66 -34.67
N GLY A 464 -2.26 19.42 -34.56
CA GLY A 464 -1.57 18.22 -35.01
C GLY A 464 -0.73 17.50 -33.96
N SER A 465 -0.81 17.88 -32.67
CA SER A 465 -0.12 17.14 -31.60
C SER A 465 -0.76 17.33 -30.22
N PRO A 466 -0.96 16.26 -29.43
CA PRO A 466 -1.46 16.38 -28.06
C PRO A 466 -0.55 17.26 -27.20
N GLY A 467 -1.09 18.36 -26.66
CA GLY A 467 -0.38 19.28 -25.80
C GLY A 467 -0.76 19.12 -24.33
N THR A 468 -0.57 20.19 -23.56
CA THR A 468 -0.81 20.22 -22.11
C THR A 468 -2.28 19.95 -21.77
N HIS A 469 -3.24 20.49 -22.54
CA HIS A 469 -4.67 20.34 -22.27
C HIS A 469 -5.16 18.92 -22.60
N CYS A 470 -4.68 18.31 -23.69
CA CYS A 470 -4.97 16.89 -23.97
C CYS A 470 -4.49 15.96 -22.85
N HIS A 471 -3.32 16.26 -22.27
CA HIS A 471 -2.79 15.50 -21.13
C HIS A 471 -3.63 15.69 -19.86
N GLU A 472 -4.08 16.92 -19.58
CA GLU A 472 -4.98 17.20 -18.45
C GLU A 472 -6.32 16.46 -18.62
N VAL A 473 -6.92 16.50 -19.82
CA VAL A 473 -8.18 15.77 -20.14
C VAL A 473 -7.99 14.26 -19.93
N ALA A 474 -6.91 13.67 -20.42
CA ALA A 474 -6.62 12.26 -20.22
C ALA A 474 -6.40 11.90 -18.75
N ALA A 475 -5.71 12.75 -17.98
CA ALA A 475 -5.49 12.55 -16.56
C ALA A 475 -6.80 12.61 -15.76
N ARG A 476 -7.70 13.53 -16.11
CA ARG A 476 -9.04 13.64 -15.51
C ARG A 476 -9.94 12.48 -15.88
N GLY A 477 -9.87 12.02 -17.14
CA GLY A 477 -10.78 11.02 -17.69
C GLY A 477 -10.39 9.56 -17.44
N VAL A 478 -9.10 9.22 -17.31
CA VAL A 478 -8.65 7.82 -17.27
C VAL A 478 -9.25 7.02 -16.11
N VAL A 479 -9.25 7.55 -14.89
CA VAL A 479 -9.76 6.83 -13.72
C VAL A 479 -11.28 6.71 -13.75
N PRO A 480 -12.05 7.78 -14.02
CA PRO A 480 -13.47 7.67 -14.35
C PRO A 480 -13.79 6.62 -15.42
N LEU A 481 -13.02 6.58 -16.50
CA LEU A 481 -13.21 5.65 -17.60
C LEU A 481 -13.09 4.18 -17.15
N LEU A 482 -12.14 3.89 -16.26
CA LEU A 482 -11.98 2.57 -15.64
C LEU A 482 -13.10 2.29 -14.63
N ALA A 483 -13.39 3.23 -13.73
CA ALA A 483 -14.31 3.05 -12.60
C ALA A 483 -15.77 2.91 -13.05
N LEU A 484 -16.19 3.66 -14.08
CA LEU A 484 -17.52 3.58 -14.69
C LEU A 484 -17.66 2.38 -15.67
N GLY A 485 -16.58 1.62 -15.88
CA GLY A 485 -16.58 0.44 -16.73
C GLY A 485 -16.51 0.73 -18.23
N GLY A 486 -16.09 1.93 -18.63
CA GLY A 486 -15.87 2.28 -20.04
C GLY A 486 -14.64 1.60 -20.66
N LEU A 487 -13.58 1.40 -19.88
CA LEU A 487 -12.34 0.75 -20.31
C LEU A 487 -11.91 -0.33 -19.31
N GLY A 488 -11.51 -1.49 -19.83
CA GLY A 488 -11.08 -2.65 -19.04
C GLY A 488 -9.85 -3.34 -19.62
N VAL A 489 -9.48 -4.47 -19.00
CA VAL A 489 -8.43 -5.36 -19.51
C VAL A 489 -8.84 -5.89 -20.88
N ASP A 490 -7.86 -6.04 -21.77
CA ASP A 490 -8.05 -6.68 -23.06
C ASP A 490 -8.55 -8.14 -22.87
N ARG A 491 -9.72 -8.45 -23.41
CA ARG A 491 -10.35 -9.78 -23.38
C ARG A 491 -10.66 -10.33 -24.78
N GLY A 492 -10.15 -9.66 -25.84
CA GLY A 492 -10.61 -9.84 -27.22
C GLY A 492 -9.74 -10.74 -28.12
N SER A 493 -10.28 -11.03 -29.31
CA SER A 493 -9.55 -11.65 -30.42
C SER A 493 -8.40 -10.75 -30.90
N ALA A 494 -7.40 -11.33 -31.59
CA ALA A 494 -6.16 -10.65 -32.01
C ALA A 494 -6.35 -9.31 -32.78
N ARG A 495 -7.57 -9.04 -33.28
CA ARG A 495 -7.94 -7.85 -34.06
C ARG A 495 -8.13 -6.56 -33.24
N TYR A 496 -8.30 -6.64 -31.92
CA TYR A 496 -8.62 -5.47 -31.06
C TYR A 496 -7.71 -5.35 -29.84
N ARG A 497 -6.49 -5.91 -29.94
CA ARG A 497 -5.54 -5.93 -28.84
C ARG A 497 -4.94 -4.56 -28.58
N GLY A 498 -4.94 -4.16 -27.31
CA GLY A 498 -4.33 -2.90 -26.89
C GLY A 498 -4.35 -2.76 -25.38
N GLN A 499 -3.22 -2.43 -24.78
CA GLN A 499 -3.24 -2.06 -23.37
C GLN A 499 -4.07 -0.78 -23.18
N PRO A 500 -4.76 -0.57 -22.04
CA PRO A 500 -5.51 0.65 -21.76
C PRO A 500 -4.75 1.95 -22.08
N ALA A 501 -3.45 1.99 -21.82
CA ALA A 501 -2.54 3.08 -22.17
C ALA A 501 -2.52 3.45 -23.66
N VAL A 502 -2.63 2.44 -24.54
CA VAL A 502 -2.68 2.65 -26.00
C VAL A 502 -4.02 3.27 -26.39
N VAL A 503 -5.12 2.81 -25.79
CA VAL A 503 -6.45 3.37 -26.02
C VAL A 503 -6.47 4.85 -25.59
N ILE A 504 -5.98 5.15 -24.38
CA ILE A 504 -5.93 6.52 -23.85
C ILE A 504 -5.02 7.40 -24.72
N GLY A 505 -3.84 6.92 -25.08
CA GLY A 505 -2.92 7.65 -25.96
C GLY A 505 -3.53 7.98 -27.32
N ARG A 506 -4.32 7.06 -27.90
CA ARG A 506 -5.06 7.35 -29.15
C ARG A 506 -6.22 8.31 -28.95
N MET A 507 -6.96 8.21 -27.84
CA MET A 507 -8.04 9.15 -27.53
C MET A 507 -7.53 10.59 -27.41
N MET A 508 -6.28 10.79 -26.92
CA MET A 508 -5.65 12.11 -26.86
C MET A 508 -5.29 12.70 -28.23
N GLN A 509 -5.22 11.87 -29.28
CA GLN A 509 -4.77 12.26 -30.61
C GLN A 509 -5.91 12.60 -31.57
N ASN A 510 -7.18 12.47 -31.15
CA ASN A 510 -8.31 12.75 -32.02
C ASN A 510 -9.47 13.42 -31.27
N GLU A 511 -10.26 14.20 -32.00
CA GLU A 511 -11.36 15.03 -31.48
C GLU A 511 -12.41 14.20 -30.75
N TRP A 512 -12.88 13.11 -31.36
CA TRP A 512 -13.88 12.23 -30.74
C TRP A 512 -13.38 11.63 -29.41
N GLY A 513 -12.10 11.27 -29.34
CA GLY A 513 -11.46 10.76 -28.13
C GLY A 513 -11.44 11.78 -26.99
N ILE A 514 -11.13 13.05 -27.28
CA ILE A 514 -11.21 14.15 -26.32
C ILE A 514 -12.64 14.34 -25.83
N GLN A 515 -13.62 14.39 -26.74
CA GLN A 515 -15.04 14.53 -26.41
C GLN A 515 -15.53 13.37 -25.52
N GLN A 516 -15.16 12.13 -25.85
CA GLN A 516 -15.54 10.95 -25.07
C GLN A 516 -14.90 10.94 -23.67
N LEU A 517 -13.64 11.39 -23.53
CA LEU A 517 -13.00 11.57 -22.22
C LEU A 517 -13.75 12.63 -21.40
N MET A 518 -14.08 13.77 -22.00
CA MET A 518 -14.79 14.86 -21.34
C MET A 518 -16.22 14.49 -20.94
N ALA A 519 -16.95 13.76 -21.78
CA ALA A 519 -18.25 13.20 -21.43
C ALA A 519 -18.15 12.25 -20.22
N THR A 520 -17.09 11.44 -20.16
CA THR A 520 -16.83 10.55 -19.03
C THR A 520 -16.52 11.32 -17.74
N VAL A 521 -15.76 12.42 -17.83
CA VAL A 521 -15.50 13.33 -16.71
C VAL A 521 -16.83 13.91 -16.17
N ARG A 522 -17.68 14.44 -17.05
CA ARG A 522 -19.01 14.99 -16.69
C ARG A 522 -19.89 13.93 -16.04
N ALA A 523 -20.00 12.74 -16.64
CA ALA A 523 -20.75 11.62 -16.08
C ALA A 523 -20.24 11.23 -14.68
N SER A 524 -18.93 11.25 -14.44
CA SER A 524 -18.37 10.99 -13.11
C SER A 524 -18.71 12.06 -12.07
N ARG A 525 -18.86 13.33 -12.47
CA ARG A 525 -19.29 14.42 -11.58
C ARG A 525 -20.77 14.30 -11.22
N GLU A 526 -21.58 13.84 -12.17
CA GLU A 526 -23.03 13.68 -12.06
C GLU A 526 -23.45 12.31 -11.51
N ASP A 527 -22.49 11.43 -11.23
CA ASP A 527 -22.73 10.03 -10.83
C ASP A 527 -23.60 9.22 -11.82
N ARG A 528 -23.40 9.47 -13.11
CA ARG A 528 -24.04 8.72 -14.18
C ARG A 528 -23.20 7.51 -14.62
N PRO A 529 -23.82 6.46 -15.19
CA PRO A 529 -23.10 5.41 -15.89
C PRO A 529 -22.20 5.94 -17.01
N PHE A 530 -21.29 5.11 -17.51
CA PHE A 530 -20.42 5.48 -18.63
C PHE A 530 -21.23 5.92 -19.85
N PRO A 531 -21.04 7.16 -20.35
CA PRO A 531 -21.72 7.66 -21.54
C PRO A 531 -21.03 7.15 -22.81
N ARG A 532 -21.80 6.89 -23.86
CA ARG A 532 -21.26 6.49 -25.18
C ARG A 532 -21.58 7.57 -26.19
N LEU A 533 -20.57 8.16 -26.83
CA LEU A 533 -20.79 9.16 -27.87
C LEU A 533 -20.81 8.54 -29.28
N ASP A 534 -21.73 8.98 -30.13
CA ASP A 534 -21.69 8.72 -31.57
C ASP A 534 -20.53 9.50 -32.25
N PRO A 535 -20.23 9.27 -33.54
CA PRO A 535 -19.17 10.00 -34.24
C PRO A 535 -19.39 11.52 -34.29
N GLU A 536 -20.63 11.96 -34.19
CA GLU A 536 -21.04 13.36 -34.17
C GLU A 536 -20.98 13.99 -32.76
N GLY A 537 -20.57 13.23 -31.75
CA GLY A 537 -20.41 13.70 -30.37
C GLY A 537 -21.69 13.67 -29.53
N ASN A 538 -22.80 13.10 -30.03
CA ASN A 538 -24.05 12.99 -29.28
C ASN A 538 -24.07 11.72 -28.42
N GLU A 539 -24.64 11.84 -27.22
CA GLU A 539 -24.79 10.68 -26.32
C GLU A 539 -25.82 9.69 -26.88
N LEU A 540 -25.38 8.43 -27.04
CA LEU A 540 -26.21 7.33 -27.50
C LEU A 540 -27.26 6.96 -26.43
N PRO A 541 -28.53 6.79 -26.79
CA PRO A 541 -29.58 6.38 -25.86
C PRO A 541 -29.26 5.07 -25.12
N ASP A 542 -29.52 5.04 -23.81
CA ASP A 542 -29.25 3.89 -22.94
C ASP A 542 -30.08 2.63 -23.29
N ASP A 543 -31.22 2.82 -23.97
CA ASP A 543 -32.19 1.80 -24.34
C ASP A 543 -31.79 0.95 -25.57
N ALA A 544 -30.76 1.35 -26.33
CA ALA A 544 -30.33 0.60 -27.50
C ALA A 544 -29.59 -0.71 -27.16
N LYS A 545 -28.78 -0.73 -26.09
CA LYS A 545 -28.01 -1.90 -25.59
C LYS A 545 -27.59 -1.70 -24.14
N ALA A 546 -27.64 -2.78 -23.34
CA ALA A 546 -27.25 -2.77 -21.93
C ALA A 546 -25.87 -2.15 -21.69
N ASN A 547 -25.81 -1.14 -20.82
CA ASN A 547 -24.60 -0.42 -20.40
C ASN A 547 -23.76 -1.31 -19.46
N THR A 548 -23.14 -2.35 -20.04
CA THR A 548 -22.32 -3.34 -19.32
C THR A 548 -20.84 -3.08 -19.57
N PRO A 549 -19.95 -3.27 -18.58
CA PRO A 549 -18.53 -2.98 -18.74
C PRO A 549 -17.85 -3.72 -19.90
N SER A 550 -18.23 -4.98 -20.13
CA SER A 550 -17.67 -5.77 -21.24
C SER A 550 -18.04 -5.14 -22.59
N TYR A 551 -19.32 -4.79 -22.77
CA TYR A 551 -19.79 -4.17 -24.01
C TYR A 551 -19.15 -2.79 -24.23
N ASN A 552 -19.08 -1.96 -23.18
CA ASN A 552 -18.50 -0.63 -23.27
C ASN A 552 -17.02 -0.69 -23.65
N ASN A 553 -16.25 -1.59 -23.03
CA ASN A 553 -14.85 -1.78 -23.34
C ASN A 553 -14.63 -2.20 -24.80
N ASP A 554 -15.42 -3.15 -25.30
CA ASP A 554 -15.32 -3.60 -26.69
C ASP A 554 -15.72 -2.50 -27.67
N TRP A 555 -16.80 -1.78 -27.38
CA TRP A 555 -17.29 -0.65 -28.16
C TRP A 555 -16.27 0.49 -28.25
N LEU A 556 -15.66 0.87 -27.12
CA LEU A 556 -14.66 1.93 -27.05
C LEU A 556 -13.42 1.54 -27.85
N ARG A 557 -12.95 0.30 -27.68
CA ARG A 557 -11.79 -0.22 -28.40
C ARG A 557 -12.05 -0.32 -29.89
N GLU A 558 -13.25 -0.73 -30.31
CA GLU A 558 -13.60 -0.76 -31.72
C GLU A 558 -13.46 0.62 -32.34
N ARG A 559 -14.00 1.67 -31.72
CA ARG A 559 -13.90 3.04 -32.26
C ARG A 559 -12.48 3.60 -32.25
N VAL A 560 -11.78 3.48 -31.12
CA VAL A 560 -10.44 4.05 -30.95
C VAL A 560 -9.38 3.28 -31.76
N LEU A 561 -9.55 1.97 -31.94
CA LEU A 561 -8.52 1.10 -32.55
C LEU A 561 -8.77 0.74 -34.02
N LYS A 562 -10.02 0.73 -34.50
CA LYS A 562 -10.39 0.24 -35.84
C LYS A 562 -10.52 1.34 -36.88
N GLU A 563 -10.97 2.53 -36.50
CA GLU A 563 -11.05 3.63 -37.44
C GLU A 563 -9.63 4.15 -37.67
N ASP A 564 -9.22 4.23 -38.94
CA ASP A 564 -8.23 5.24 -39.37
C ASP A 564 -8.93 6.59 -39.16
N VAL A 565 -9.07 6.99 -37.88
CA VAL A 565 -9.64 8.28 -37.52
C VAL A 565 -8.67 9.28 -38.12
N THR A 566 -9.12 9.98 -39.15
CA THR A 566 -8.33 10.79 -40.06
C THR A 566 -7.50 11.82 -39.30
N THR A 567 -6.29 11.46 -38.92
CA THR A 567 -5.21 12.40 -38.69
C THR A 567 -4.95 13.09 -40.03
N PRO A 568 -4.82 14.43 -40.10
CA PRO A 568 -4.15 15.03 -41.22
C PRO A 568 -2.77 14.39 -41.29
N VAL A 569 -2.52 13.63 -42.36
CA VAL A 569 -1.20 13.09 -42.66
C VAL A 569 -0.26 14.27 -42.73
N THR A 570 0.64 14.45 -41.75
CA THR A 570 2.02 14.96 -41.95
C THR A 570 2.82 15.06 -40.64
N ALA A 571 4.15 14.99 -40.81
CA ALA A 571 5.27 15.06 -39.84
C ALA A 571 5.64 13.79 -39.04
N ALA A 572 4.72 12.88 -38.72
CA ALA A 572 5.05 11.65 -37.98
C ALA A 572 5.50 10.47 -38.86
N GLU A 573 5.16 10.45 -40.15
CA GLU A 573 5.56 9.36 -41.06
C GLU A 573 7.02 9.47 -41.53
N GLU A 574 7.63 10.66 -41.55
CA GLU A 574 9.03 10.81 -41.97
C GLU A 574 10.01 10.05 -41.05
N PRO A 575 9.92 10.17 -39.70
CA PRO A 575 10.75 9.40 -38.79
C PRO A 575 10.53 7.90 -38.89
N GLU A 576 9.28 7.45 -39.07
CA GLU A 576 8.94 6.02 -39.10
C GLU A 576 9.35 5.36 -40.43
N LYS A 577 9.19 6.09 -41.55
CA LYS A 577 9.71 5.69 -42.87
C LYS A 577 11.24 5.69 -42.88
N VAL A 578 11.87 6.70 -42.28
CA VAL A 578 13.33 6.76 -42.10
C VAL A 578 13.81 5.62 -41.20
N LEU A 579 13.08 5.26 -40.14
CA LEU A 579 13.41 4.13 -39.26
C LEU A 579 13.28 2.80 -40.01
N PHE A 580 12.20 2.61 -40.78
CA PHE A 580 11.97 1.39 -41.55
C PHE A 580 13.01 1.23 -42.66
N GLU A 581 13.36 2.31 -43.35
CA GLU A 581 14.44 2.35 -44.34
C GLU A 581 15.82 2.14 -43.69
N SER A 582 16.05 2.68 -42.50
CA SER A 582 17.30 2.50 -41.74
C SER A 582 17.45 1.07 -41.21
N VAL A 583 16.38 0.44 -40.71
CA VAL A 583 16.38 -0.94 -40.24
C VAL A 583 16.53 -1.90 -41.41
N ARG A 584 15.85 -1.65 -42.53
CA ARG A 584 16.02 -2.44 -43.75
C ARG A 584 17.44 -2.30 -44.30
N SER A 585 17.98 -1.08 -44.34
CA SER A 585 19.38 -0.85 -44.76
C SER A 585 20.39 -1.51 -43.80
N ALA A 586 20.11 -1.55 -42.50
CA ALA A 586 20.93 -2.26 -41.51
C ALA A 586 20.82 -3.79 -41.65
N TRP A 587 19.64 -4.30 -41.98
CA TRP A 587 19.41 -5.72 -42.26
C TRP A 587 20.11 -6.15 -43.56
N ASP A 588 20.02 -5.35 -44.61
CA ASP A 588 20.73 -5.58 -45.87
C ASP A 588 22.25 -5.52 -45.66
N ALA A 589 22.74 -4.59 -44.83
CA ALA A 589 24.15 -4.53 -44.44
C ALA A 589 24.60 -5.73 -43.58
N PHE A 590 23.70 -6.28 -42.76
CA PHE A 590 23.95 -7.47 -41.95
C PHE A 590 23.94 -8.76 -42.78
N GLU A 591 23.02 -8.91 -43.74
CA GLU A 591 23.05 -10.01 -44.71
C GLU A 591 24.28 -9.93 -45.60
N HIS A 592 24.67 -8.73 -46.06
CA HIS A 592 25.92 -8.54 -46.78
C HIS A 592 27.15 -8.87 -45.92
N PHE A 593 27.12 -8.57 -44.62
CA PHE A 593 28.14 -8.98 -43.65
C PHE A 593 28.18 -10.50 -43.45
N ARG A 594 27.02 -11.17 -43.46
CA ARG A 594 26.90 -12.63 -43.35
C ARG A 594 27.45 -13.32 -44.60
N GLU A 595 27.21 -12.78 -45.78
CA GLU A 595 27.80 -13.25 -47.05
C GLU A 595 29.32 -13.07 -47.10
N LEU A 596 29.84 -11.97 -46.53
CA LEU A 596 31.28 -11.74 -46.36
C LEU A 596 31.93 -12.67 -45.31
N LYS A 597 31.13 -13.39 -44.52
CA LYS A 597 31.56 -14.23 -43.40
C LYS A 597 31.60 -15.73 -43.71
N ASP A 598 31.24 -16.17 -44.91
CA ASP A 598 31.45 -17.55 -45.33
C ASP A 598 32.95 -17.80 -45.68
N PRO A 599 33.63 -18.78 -45.05
CA PRO A 599 35.07 -19.02 -45.24
C PRO A 599 35.46 -19.42 -46.68
N PRO A 600 36.73 -19.19 -47.10
CA PRO A 600 37.89 -18.97 -46.24
C PRO A 600 38.39 -17.52 -46.22
N TYR A 601 38.61 -17.05 -44.99
CA TYR A 601 39.07 -15.70 -44.64
C TYR A 601 40.58 -15.57 -44.83
N ASP A 602 41.02 -14.66 -45.71
CA ASP A 602 42.44 -14.28 -45.80
C ASP A 602 42.70 -12.78 -46.06
N SER A 603 41.73 -11.86 -45.89
CA SER A 603 41.98 -10.45 -46.24
C SER A 603 41.25 -9.36 -45.45
N LEU A 604 41.00 -9.55 -44.15
CA LEU A 604 40.42 -8.49 -43.31
C LEU A 604 41.48 -7.76 -42.48
N THR A 605 42.30 -6.94 -43.14
CA THR A 605 43.20 -5.97 -42.49
C THR A 605 42.89 -4.49 -42.78
N ASP A 606 41.83 -4.15 -43.51
CA ASP A 606 41.57 -2.77 -43.92
C ASP A 606 40.50 -2.01 -43.11
N ASP A 607 40.66 -0.68 -43.09
CA ASP A 607 39.85 0.34 -42.41
C ASP A 607 38.34 0.22 -42.57
N LYS A 608 37.87 -0.51 -43.60
CA LYS A 608 36.47 -0.87 -43.80
C LYS A 608 35.86 -1.65 -42.64
N TRP A 609 36.65 -2.46 -41.92
CA TRP A 609 36.21 -3.14 -40.69
C TRP A 609 35.88 -2.14 -39.57
N ARG A 610 36.71 -1.10 -39.41
CA ARG A 610 36.51 -0.08 -38.37
C ARG A 610 35.27 0.77 -38.65
N ASP A 611 34.97 1.07 -39.91
CA ASP A 611 33.78 1.84 -40.29
C ASP A 611 32.48 1.01 -40.19
N ALA A 612 32.51 -0.28 -40.53
CA ALA A 612 31.37 -1.17 -40.31
C ALA A 612 31.05 -1.34 -38.82
N ALA A 613 32.07 -1.54 -37.97
CA ALA A 613 31.92 -1.61 -36.51
C ALA A 613 31.45 -0.28 -35.89
N LYS A 614 31.91 0.86 -36.41
CA LYS A 614 31.43 2.20 -35.98
C LYS A 614 29.97 2.42 -36.35
N THR A 615 29.56 1.96 -37.53
CA THR A 615 28.18 2.12 -38.03
C THR A 615 27.23 1.20 -37.25
N ALA A 616 27.62 -0.05 -36.99
CA ALA A 616 26.91 -0.96 -36.11
C ALA A 616 26.84 -0.44 -34.65
N GLY A 617 27.91 0.16 -34.13
CA GLY A 617 27.93 0.77 -32.80
C GLY A 617 27.09 2.05 -32.68
N ARG A 618 26.91 2.82 -33.76
CA ARG A 618 25.95 3.94 -33.82
C ARG A 618 24.51 3.45 -33.92
N LEU A 619 24.26 2.39 -34.69
CA LEU A 619 22.95 1.75 -34.79
C LEU A 619 22.53 1.11 -33.47
N SER A 620 23.42 0.40 -32.77
CA SER A 620 23.16 -0.15 -31.43
C SER A 620 22.79 0.94 -30.43
N LYS A 621 23.49 2.09 -30.40
CA LYS A 621 23.13 3.22 -29.51
C LYS A 621 21.78 3.89 -29.84
N ASN A 622 21.30 3.77 -31.07
CA ASN A 622 19.99 4.26 -31.47
C ASN A 622 18.90 3.21 -31.25
N ILE A 623 19.22 1.92 -31.44
CA ILE A 623 18.34 0.78 -31.15
C ILE A 623 18.13 0.65 -29.63
N ASP A 624 19.14 0.88 -28.79
CA ASP A 624 19.02 0.91 -27.31
C ASP A 624 18.06 1.99 -26.79
N LYS A 625 17.70 2.99 -27.61
CA LYS A 625 16.68 3.99 -27.26
C LYS A 625 15.25 3.53 -27.53
N TYR A 626 15.07 2.46 -28.31
CA TYR A 626 13.75 2.01 -28.79
C TYR A 626 13.49 0.50 -28.62
N VAL A 627 14.51 -0.30 -28.34
CA VAL A 627 14.37 -1.69 -27.90
C VAL A 627 14.03 -1.67 -26.43
N ARG A 628 12.74 -1.85 -26.14
CA ARG A 628 12.31 -2.45 -24.89
C ARG A 628 12.92 -3.84 -24.85
N GLU A 629 13.87 -4.07 -23.94
CA GLU A 629 14.21 -5.43 -23.52
C GLU A 629 12.93 -6.03 -22.91
N GLU A 630 12.25 -6.85 -23.71
CA GLU A 630 11.50 -7.99 -23.20
C GLU A 630 12.53 -9.08 -22.89
N ASP A 631 12.90 -9.16 -21.62
CA ASP A 631 12.92 -10.41 -20.85
C ASP A 631 12.25 -10.14 -19.49
#